data_AF-A0A1X0P0Z7-F1
#
_entry.id   AF-A0A1X0P0Z7-F1
#
_cell.length_a   1.000
_cell.length_b   1.000
_cell.length_c   1.000
_cell.angle_alpha   90.00
_cell.angle_beta   90.00
_cell.angle_gamma   90.00
#
_symmetry.space_group_name_H-M   'P 1'
#
loop_
_entity.id
_entity.type
_entity.pdbx_description
1 polymer ?
#
loop_
_entity_poly.entity_id
_entity_poly.type
_entity_poly.pdbx_seq_one_letter_code
_entity_poly.pdbx_strand_id
1 'polypeptide(L)'
;MQGGSPMKTEMAFVDGAEETSATTASLKGTEEPFSVAAAPSTFVGKVQYYYTSTVEGTRRQLALVRPWKEFFDRQAFASPAGLSDSLSRLNRNINYYYHNYIIMALVGSSYVLLLNPAFSLCLFMTLMMWWYVSTKRAEAAATNSNHFTLANREITFSQAYIFIILFGGVSFFLSNGSSVVFWLVLSSLGIVVAHAVLRKPTQEEQPFSFV
;
A
#
# COMPACT_ATOMS: atom_id res chain seq x y z
N MET A 1 52.05 81.93 -24.24
CA MET A 1 50.81 81.17 -24.52
C MET A 1 50.57 80.32 -23.27
N GLN A 2 49.96 80.81 -22.20
CA GLN A 2 48.56 81.19 -21.96
C GLN A 2 47.57 79.99 -22.01
N GLY A 3 46.98 79.68 -20.84
CA GLY A 3 45.73 78.91 -20.60
C GLY A 3 45.90 77.39 -20.44
N GLY A 4 45.44 76.70 -19.40
CA GLY A 4 44.48 77.00 -18.33
C GLY A 4 43.44 75.87 -18.21
N SER A 5 43.51 75.08 -17.11
CA SER A 5 42.58 74.02 -16.60
C SER A 5 41.10 74.44 -16.51
N PRO A 6 40.07 73.55 -16.29
CA PRO A 6 39.93 72.54 -15.19
C PRO A 6 39.18 71.23 -15.62
N MET A 7 38.87 70.20 -14.81
CA MET A 7 38.46 70.13 -13.40
C MET A 7 38.58 68.69 -12.84
N LYS A 8 38.79 68.63 -11.53
CA LYS A 8 39.04 67.47 -10.63
C LYS A 8 37.83 66.52 -10.47
N THR A 9 38.09 65.27 -10.10
CA THR A 9 37.53 64.67 -8.86
C THR A 9 38.46 63.56 -8.38
N GLU A 10 39.03 63.86 -7.22
CA GLU A 10 39.86 63.10 -6.30
C GLU A 10 38.95 62.27 -5.38
N MET A 11 39.41 61.11 -4.90
CA MET A 11 39.16 60.45 -3.59
C MET A 11 39.75 59.02 -3.70
N ALA A 12 41.05 58.80 -3.45
CA ALA A 12 41.67 58.60 -2.14
C ALA A 12 41.10 57.36 -1.39
N PHE A 13 41.68 56.19 -1.66
CA PHE A 13 41.54 55.00 -0.82
C PHE A 13 42.57 55.11 0.31
N VAL A 14 42.08 55.27 1.54
CA VAL A 14 42.88 55.41 2.76
C VAL A 14 42.96 54.05 3.45
N ASP A 15 44.18 53.61 3.71
CA ASP A 15 44.52 52.41 4.48
C ASP A 15 44.02 52.48 5.93
N GLY A 16 43.64 51.32 6.47
CA GLY A 16 43.33 51.13 7.88
C GLY A 16 43.64 49.70 8.29
N ALA A 17 44.89 49.44 8.69
CA ALA A 17 45.23 48.30 9.51
C ALA A 17 44.84 48.60 10.96
N GLU A 18 44.07 47.73 11.59
CA GLU A 18 44.15 47.52 13.03
C GLU A 18 43.60 46.15 13.43
N GLU A 19 44.24 45.63 14.46
CA GLU A 19 44.20 44.28 15.00
C GLU A 19 42.83 43.89 15.56
N THR A 20 42.50 42.59 15.55
CA THR A 20 41.76 42.01 16.68
C THR A 20 41.96 40.50 16.76
N SER A 21 42.62 40.14 17.86
CA SER A 21 42.76 38.80 18.41
C SER A 21 41.43 38.09 18.66
N ALA A 22 41.51 36.76 18.56
CA ALA A 22 40.77 35.78 19.35
C ALA A 22 39.23 35.82 19.34
N THR A 23 38.62 34.81 18.71
CA THR A 23 37.67 33.91 19.39
C THR A 23 37.64 32.58 18.65
N THR A 24 38.33 31.60 19.23
CA THR A 24 38.23 30.17 18.88
C THR A 24 36.86 29.66 19.34
N ALA A 25 35.82 29.86 18.52
CA ALA A 25 34.53 29.22 18.75
C ALA A 25 34.60 27.79 18.21
N SER A 26 35.02 26.88 19.08
CA SER A 26 34.90 25.42 18.94
C SER A 26 33.43 25.05 18.76
N LEU A 27 32.93 25.01 17.53
CA LEU A 27 31.67 24.37 17.18
C LEU A 27 31.87 22.84 17.21
N LYS A 28 31.73 22.28 18.42
CA LYS A 28 31.54 20.85 18.63
C LYS A 28 30.13 20.50 18.13
N GLY A 29 30.02 20.30 16.82
CA GLY A 29 28.84 19.69 16.21
C GLY A 29 28.74 18.27 16.74
N THR A 30 27.79 18.04 17.65
CA THR A 30 27.35 16.69 18.01
C THR A 30 26.62 16.12 16.79
N GLU A 31 27.39 15.55 15.87
CA GLU A 31 26.85 14.56 14.93
C GLU A 31 26.53 13.32 15.76
N GLU A 32 25.33 13.28 16.35
CA GLU A 32 24.70 12.01 16.68
C GLU A 32 24.60 11.23 15.37
N PRO A 33 25.34 10.12 15.18
CA PRO A 33 25.15 9.32 13.99
C PRO A 33 23.70 8.86 14.03
N PHE A 34 22.94 9.19 12.98
CA PHE A 34 21.71 8.45 12.69
C PHE A 34 22.13 6.98 12.61
N SER A 35 21.91 6.26 13.72
CA SER A 35 22.17 4.83 13.82
C SER A 35 21.19 4.14 12.88
N VAL A 36 21.60 4.01 11.61
CA VAL A 36 21.03 3.08 10.66
C VAL A 36 21.23 1.72 11.30
N ALA A 37 20.19 1.22 11.98
CA ALA A 37 20.23 -0.05 12.68
C ALA A 37 20.84 -1.10 11.75
N ALA A 38 22.03 -1.59 12.11
CA ALA A 38 22.77 -2.53 11.29
C ALA A 38 21.89 -3.77 11.06
N ALA A 39 21.74 -4.18 9.80
CA ALA A 39 21.02 -5.39 9.49
C ALA A 39 21.64 -6.56 10.28
N PRO A 40 20.84 -7.36 11.00
CA PRO A 40 21.38 -8.39 11.86
C PRO A 40 22.25 -9.37 11.05
N SER A 41 23.52 -9.46 11.43
CA SER A 41 24.51 -10.32 10.77
C SER A 41 24.32 -11.80 11.12
N THR A 42 23.58 -12.11 12.19
CA THR A 42 23.29 -13.46 12.66
C THR A 42 21.93 -13.96 12.16
N PHE A 43 21.83 -15.27 11.90
CA PHE A 43 20.58 -15.91 11.49
C PHE A 43 19.43 -15.66 12.49
N VAL A 44 19.72 -15.77 13.79
CA VAL A 44 18.76 -15.48 14.87
C VAL A 44 18.31 -14.02 14.82
N GLY A 45 19.23 -13.08 14.60
CA GLY A 45 18.88 -11.67 14.46
C GLY A 45 18.02 -11.41 13.23
N LYS A 46 18.26 -12.09 12.10
CA LYS A 46 17.41 -12.00 10.90
C LYS A 46 16.01 -12.53 11.18
N VAL A 47 15.90 -13.71 11.81
CA VAL A 47 14.61 -14.30 12.20
C VAL A 47 13.86 -13.36 13.15
N GLN A 48 14.53 -12.84 14.17
CA GLN A 48 13.93 -11.92 15.12
C GLN A 48 13.51 -10.61 14.45
N TYR A 49 14.35 -10.05 13.57
CA TYR A 49 14.03 -8.83 12.82
C TYR A 49 12.82 -9.03 11.91
N TYR A 50 12.78 -10.11 11.12
CA TYR A 50 11.60 -10.43 10.30
C TYR A 50 10.37 -10.69 11.17
N TYR A 51 10.52 -11.38 12.30
CA TYR A 51 9.41 -11.61 13.24
C TYR A 51 8.88 -10.30 13.81
N THR A 52 9.73 -9.43 14.35
CA THR A 52 9.30 -8.15 14.93
C THR A 52 8.71 -7.23 13.86
N SER A 53 9.33 -7.11 12.69
CA SER A 53 8.83 -6.23 11.63
C SER A 53 7.48 -6.69 11.06
N THR A 54 7.29 -8.00 10.87
CA THR A 54 6.02 -8.53 10.36
C THR A 54 4.93 -8.51 11.43
N VAL A 55 5.23 -8.95 12.66
CA VAL A 55 4.27 -8.99 13.77
C VAL A 55 3.83 -7.59 14.17
N GLU A 56 4.74 -6.62 14.26
CA GLU A 56 4.36 -5.23 14.53
C GLU A 56 3.50 -4.64 13.42
N GLY A 57 3.86 -4.92 12.15
CA GLY A 57 3.07 -4.50 11.00
C GLY A 57 1.64 -5.05 11.07
N THR A 58 1.49 -6.37 11.27
CA THR A 58 0.19 -7.02 11.42
C THR A 58 -0.56 -6.51 12.64
N ARG A 59 0.12 -6.30 13.78
CA ARG A 59 -0.51 -5.79 15.02
C ARG A 59 -1.05 -4.37 14.84
N ARG A 60 -0.32 -3.50 14.13
CA ARG A 60 -0.79 -2.15 13.78
C ARG A 60 -2.05 -2.21 12.90
N GLN A 61 -2.08 -3.12 11.92
CA GLN A 61 -3.26 -3.32 11.06
C GLN A 61 -4.45 -3.92 11.85
N LEU A 62 -4.20 -4.87 12.74
CA LEU A 62 -5.23 -5.46 13.60
C LEU A 62 -5.76 -4.47 14.64
N ALA A 63 -4.96 -3.48 15.07
CA ALA A 63 -5.43 -2.41 15.95
C ALA A 63 -6.45 -1.48 15.27
N LEU A 64 -6.49 -1.45 13.92
CA LEU A 64 -7.51 -0.72 13.16
C LEU A 64 -8.84 -1.49 13.05
N VAL A 65 -8.84 -2.78 13.36
CA VAL A 65 -10.03 -3.63 13.32
C VAL A 65 -10.88 -3.35 14.56
N ARG A 66 -12.18 -3.09 14.35
CA ARG A 66 -13.11 -2.88 15.46
C ARG A 66 -13.36 -4.19 16.20
N PRO A 67 -13.62 -4.16 17.52
CA PRO A 67 -13.86 -5.37 18.30
C PRO A 67 -14.96 -6.24 17.67
N TRP A 68 -14.66 -7.52 17.42
CA TRP A 68 -15.62 -8.45 16.81
C TRP A 68 -16.92 -8.61 17.60
N LYS A 69 -16.86 -8.42 18.92
CA LYS A 69 -18.05 -8.42 19.79
C LYS A 69 -19.02 -7.30 19.44
N GLU A 70 -18.50 -6.13 19.06
CA GLU A 70 -19.30 -4.98 18.63
C GLU A 70 -19.82 -5.18 17.20
N PHE A 71 -19.02 -5.78 16.33
CA PHE A 71 -19.39 -6.10 14.95
C PHE A 71 -20.60 -7.06 14.92
N PHE A 72 -20.54 -8.17 15.66
CA PHE A 72 -21.59 -9.19 15.70
C PHE A 72 -22.64 -9.00 16.80
N ASP A 73 -22.86 -7.77 17.26
CA ASP A 73 -23.88 -7.50 18.27
C ASP A 73 -25.30 -7.74 17.71
N ARG A 74 -25.92 -8.85 18.15
CA ARG A 74 -27.26 -9.27 17.74
C ARG A 74 -28.34 -8.24 18.08
N GLN A 75 -28.15 -7.45 19.13
CA GLN A 75 -29.13 -6.44 19.57
C GLN A 75 -29.12 -5.19 18.68
N ALA A 76 -28.03 -4.96 17.95
CA ALA A 76 -27.88 -3.82 17.05
C ALA A 76 -28.50 -4.04 15.66
N PHE A 77 -28.93 -5.27 15.33
CA PHE A 77 -29.57 -5.56 14.05
C PHE A 77 -31.07 -5.22 14.08
N ALA A 78 -31.53 -4.48 13.08
CA ALA A 78 -32.94 -4.16 12.88
C ALA A 78 -33.26 -3.94 11.40
N SER A 79 -34.46 -4.31 10.99
CA SER A 79 -34.91 -4.08 9.61
C SER A 79 -34.89 -2.56 9.28
N PRO A 80 -34.37 -2.16 8.10
CA PRO A 80 -34.47 -0.78 7.65
C PRO A 80 -35.91 -0.41 7.30
N ALA A 81 -36.26 0.85 7.50
CA ALA A 81 -37.62 1.36 7.25
C ALA A 81 -37.91 1.65 5.76
N GLY A 82 -36.87 1.63 4.90
CA GLY A 82 -36.98 1.85 3.46
C GLY A 82 -35.61 2.03 2.79
N LEU A 83 -35.60 2.29 1.48
CA LEU A 83 -34.37 2.39 0.67
C LEU A 83 -33.44 3.53 1.13
N SER A 84 -34.01 4.70 1.48
CA SER A 84 -33.22 5.85 1.97
C SER A 84 -32.50 5.52 3.28
N ASP A 85 -33.19 4.84 4.21
CA ASP A 85 -32.60 4.36 5.46
C ASP A 85 -31.51 3.31 5.18
N SER A 86 -31.77 2.33 4.31
CA SER A 86 -30.78 1.32 3.91
C SER A 86 -29.48 1.93 3.37
N LEU A 87 -29.57 2.91 2.46
CA LEU A 87 -28.40 3.59 1.90
C LEU A 87 -27.65 4.43 2.95
N SER A 88 -28.39 5.09 3.85
CA SER A 88 -27.80 5.84 4.94
C SER A 88 -27.01 4.95 5.91
N ARG A 89 -27.60 3.80 6.27
CA ARG A 89 -26.96 2.78 7.12
C ARG A 89 -25.74 2.18 6.45
N LEU A 90 -25.85 1.84 5.16
CA LEU A 90 -24.75 1.31 4.35
C LEU A 90 -23.54 2.26 4.37
N ASN A 91 -23.75 3.53 4.05
CA ASN A 91 -22.65 4.51 3.97
C ASN A 91 -21.99 4.73 5.34
N ARG A 92 -22.77 4.83 6.42
CA ARG A 92 -22.23 4.99 7.78
C ARG A 92 -21.46 3.75 8.24
N ASN A 93 -22.04 2.56 8.06
CA ASN A 93 -21.44 1.33 8.53
C ASN A 93 -20.21 0.91 7.72
N ILE A 94 -20.17 1.14 6.40
CA ILE A 94 -19.00 0.86 5.55
C ILE A 94 -17.77 1.62 6.07
N ASN A 95 -17.92 2.91 6.35
CA ASN A 95 -16.83 3.73 6.85
C ASN A 95 -16.40 3.30 8.26
N TYR A 96 -17.37 2.97 9.12
CA TYR A 96 -17.10 2.60 10.51
C TYR A 96 -16.40 1.22 10.66
N TYR A 97 -16.84 0.21 9.90
CA TYR A 97 -16.33 -1.18 9.97
C TYR A 97 -15.46 -1.58 8.78
N TYR A 98 -14.83 -0.62 8.09
CA TYR A 98 -14.05 -0.84 6.88
C TYR A 98 -13.08 -2.04 6.96
N HIS A 99 -12.24 -2.09 8.00
CA HIS A 99 -11.26 -3.18 8.19
C HIS A 99 -11.92 -4.54 8.47
N ASN A 100 -13.01 -4.58 9.25
CA ASN A 100 -13.76 -5.81 9.50
C ASN A 100 -14.38 -6.35 8.19
N TYR A 101 -14.89 -5.46 7.33
CA TYR A 101 -15.43 -5.87 6.02
C TYR A 101 -14.38 -6.41 5.07
N ILE A 102 -13.16 -5.83 5.06
CA ILE A 102 -12.04 -6.42 4.30
C ILE A 102 -11.78 -7.85 4.77
N ILE A 103 -11.72 -8.08 6.09
CA ILE A 103 -11.47 -9.42 6.64
C ILE A 103 -12.61 -10.38 6.25
N MET A 104 -13.87 -9.96 6.38
CA MET A 104 -15.02 -10.78 5.99
C MET A 104 -15.02 -11.11 4.48
N ALA A 105 -14.68 -10.13 3.63
CA ALA A 105 -14.56 -10.34 2.20
C ALA A 105 -13.42 -11.30 1.85
N LEU A 106 -12.27 -11.20 2.54
CA LEU A 106 -11.14 -12.11 2.37
C LEU A 106 -11.49 -13.54 2.81
N VAL A 107 -12.16 -13.70 3.95
CA VAL A 107 -12.62 -15.01 4.44
C VAL A 107 -13.64 -15.62 3.47
N GLY A 108 -14.63 -14.85 3.03
CA GLY A 108 -15.63 -15.31 2.06
C GLY A 108 -15.00 -15.69 0.71
N SER A 109 -14.08 -14.87 0.21
CA SER A 109 -13.35 -15.16 -1.03
C SER A 109 -12.49 -16.42 -0.90
N SER A 110 -11.79 -16.57 0.22
CA SER A 110 -10.98 -17.77 0.51
C SER A 110 -11.84 -19.01 0.57
N TYR A 111 -13.01 -18.95 1.21
CA TYR A 111 -13.97 -20.06 1.27
C TYR A 111 -14.44 -20.49 -0.12
N VAL A 112 -14.82 -19.54 -0.99
CA VAL A 112 -15.22 -19.84 -2.37
C VAL A 112 -14.07 -20.46 -3.18
N LEU A 113 -12.85 -19.98 -3.01
CA LEU A 113 -11.68 -20.56 -3.66
C LEU A 113 -11.38 -21.99 -3.19
N LEU A 114 -11.52 -22.26 -1.88
CA LEU A 114 -11.32 -23.60 -1.31
C LEU A 114 -12.36 -24.61 -1.81
N LEU A 115 -13.60 -24.18 -2.02
CA LEU A 115 -14.64 -25.03 -2.61
C LEU A 115 -14.42 -25.34 -4.08
N ASN A 116 -13.61 -24.54 -4.79
CA ASN A 116 -13.34 -24.67 -6.22
C ASN A 116 -11.84 -24.91 -6.48
N PRO A 117 -11.30 -26.08 -6.10
CA PRO A 117 -9.86 -26.35 -6.14
C PRO A 117 -9.26 -26.27 -7.55
N ALA A 118 -10.01 -26.66 -8.58
CA ALA A 118 -9.55 -26.58 -9.97
C ALA A 118 -9.33 -25.12 -10.42
N PHE A 119 -10.29 -24.24 -10.18
CA PHE A 119 -10.16 -22.81 -10.47
C PHE A 119 -9.03 -22.19 -9.65
N SER A 120 -8.95 -22.50 -8.36
CA SER A 120 -7.90 -21.99 -7.47
C SER A 120 -6.50 -22.39 -7.95
N LEU A 121 -6.30 -23.65 -8.37
CA LEU A 121 -5.03 -24.13 -8.89
C LEU A 121 -4.65 -23.44 -10.20
N CYS A 122 -5.58 -23.33 -11.15
CA CYS A 122 -5.35 -22.63 -12.42
C CYS A 122 -5.02 -21.15 -12.23
N LEU A 123 -5.75 -20.48 -11.33
CA LEU A 123 -5.49 -19.10 -10.96
C LEU A 123 -4.09 -18.96 -10.34
N PHE A 124 -3.74 -19.84 -9.41
CA PHE A 124 -2.42 -19.86 -8.78
C PHE A 124 -1.29 -20.04 -9.81
N MET A 125 -1.41 -21.01 -10.72
CA MET A 125 -0.43 -21.22 -11.80
C MET A 125 -0.29 -19.99 -12.70
N THR A 126 -1.41 -19.37 -13.07
CA THR A 126 -1.43 -18.14 -13.89
C THR A 126 -0.72 -16.99 -13.18
N LEU A 127 -0.98 -16.79 -11.88
CA LEU A 127 -0.31 -15.78 -11.06
C LEU A 127 1.19 -16.06 -10.90
N MET A 128 1.58 -17.33 -10.72
CA MET A 128 2.99 -17.72 -10.63
C MET A 128 3.72 -17.47 -11.94
N MET A 129 3.13 -17.82 -13.09
CA MET A 129 3.70 -17.53 -14.41
C MET A 129 3.82 -16.02 -14.64
N TRP A 130 2.77 -15.25 -14.31
CA TRP A 130 2.80 -13.79 -14.41
C TRP A 130 3.91 -13.19 -13.54
N TRP A 131 4.00 -13.61 -12.28
CA TRP A 131 5.01 -13.14 -11.35
C TRP A 131 6.43 -13.47 -11.86
N TYR A 132 6.66 -14.69 -12.31
CA TYR A 132 7.93 -15.09 -12.93
C TYR A 132 8.28 -14.23 -14.15
N VAL A 133 7.36 -14.04 -15.09
CA VAL A 133 7.63 -13.21 -16.28
C VAL A 133 7.84 -11.74 -15.89
N SER A 134 7.10 -11.24 -14.89
CA SER A 134 7.23 -9.86 -14.42
C SER A 134 8.58 -9.58 -13.75
N THR A 135 9.09 -10.53 -12.97
CA THR A 135 10.43 -10.43 -12.36
C THR A 135 11.51 -10.46 -13.44
N LYS A 136 11.41 -11.36 -14.42
CA LYS A 136 12.32 -11.38 -15.58
C LYS A 136 12.26 -10.11 -16.41
N ARG A 137 11.09 -9.51 -16.56
CA ARG A 137 10.95 -8.22 -17.23
C ARG A 137 11.61 -7.09 -16.44
N ALA A 138 11.50 -7.10 -15.11
CA ALA A 138 12.17 -6.12 -14.25
C ALA A 138 13.70 -6.24 -14.33
N GLU A 139 14.24 -7.47 -14.34
CA GLU A 139 15.67 -7.72 -14.54
C GLU A 139 16.15 -7.23 -15.92
N ALA A 140 15.40 -7.57 -16.97
CA ALA A 140 15.71 -7.23 -18.37
C ALA A 140 15.60 -5.72 -18.68
N ALA A 141 14.91 -4.95 -17.84
CA ALA A 141 14.80 -3.50 -17.99
C ALA A 141 16.16 -2.80 -17.82
N ALA A 142 17.07 -3.35 -17.00
CA ALA A 142 18.41 -2.79 -16.83
C ALA A 142 19.30 -2.95 -18.09
N THR A 143 19.04 -3.98 -18.89
CA THR A 143 19.82 -4.35 -20.08
C THR A 143 19.13 -3.97 -21.40
N ASN A 144 17.96 -3.32 -21.36
CA ASN A 144 17.12 -3.00 -22.52
C ASN A 144 16.79 -4.22 -23.40
N SER A 145 16.81 -5.43 -22.82
CA SER A 145 16.46 -6.67 -23.51
C SER A 145 14.96 -6.90 -23.48
N ASN A 146 14.36 -7.32 -24.60
CA ASN A 146 12.92 -7.58 -24.71
C ASN A 146 12.56 -9.08 -24.68
N HIS A 147 13.54 -9.93 -24.40
CA HIS A 147 13.41 -11.38 -24.34
C HIS A 147 14.05 -11.92 -23.07
N PHE A 148 13.65 -13.13 -22.68
CA PHE A 148 14.34 -13.94 -21.68
C PHE A 148 14.55 -15.34 -22.23
N THR A 149 15.58 -16.04 -21.75
CA THR A 149 15.87 -17.42 -22.15
C THR A 149 15.13 -18.39 -21.23
N LEU A 150 14.44 -19.35 -21.84
CA LEU A 150 13.78 -20.46 -21.15
C LEU A 150 14.16 -21.75 -21.88
N ALA A 151 14.79 -22.69 -21.17
CA ALA A 151 15.22 -23.99 -21.72
C ALA A 151 16.01 -23.86 -23.05
N ASN A 152 17.01 -22.97 -23.09
CA ASN A 152 17.82 -22.63 -24.27
C ASN A 152 17.06 -22.04 -25.47
N ARG A 153 15.82 -21.58 -25.27
CA ARG A 153 15.05 -20.85 -26.28
C ARG A 153 14.81 -19.41 -25.84
N GLU A 154 15.00 -18.46 -26.74
CA GLU A 154 14.64 -17.06 -26.51
C GLU A 154 13.13 -16.89 -26.67
N ILE A 155 12.49 -16.35 -25.64
CA ILE A 155 11.07 -16.02 -25.63
C ILE A 155 10.92 -14.53 -25.34
N THR A 156 10.22 -13.82 -26.22
CA THR A 156 9.89 -12.40 -26.04
C THR A 156 8.86 -12.22 -24.93
N PHE A 157 8.96 -11.15 -24.13
CA PHE A 157 7.98 -10.88 -23.06
C PHE A 157 6.54 -10.80 -23.58
N SER A 158 6.31 -10.20 -24.75
CA SER A 158 5.00 -10.13 -25.38
C SER A 158 4.42 -11.53 -25.66
N GLN A 159 5.24 -12.45 -26.16
CA GLN A 159 4.82 -13.83 -26.41
C GLN A 159 4.47 -14.56 -25.11
N ALA A 160 5.27 -14.36 -24.06
CA ALA A 160 5.01 -14.96 -22.75
C ALA A 160 3.69 -14.45 -22.13
N TYR A 161 3.41 -13.15 -22.21
CA TYR A 161 2.14 -12.60 -21.73
C TYR A 161 0.94 -13.06 -22.56
N ILE A 162 1.07 -13.17 -23.88
CA ILE A 162 0.02 -13.75 -24.74
C ILE A 162 -0.26 -15.19 -24.31
N PHE A 163 0.78 -16.00 -24.07
CA PHE A 163 0.60 -17.36 -23.58
C PHE A 163 -0.09 -17.41 -22.21
N ILE A 164 0.30 -16.53 -21.26
CA ILE A 164 -0.36 -16.42 -19.95
C ILE A 164 -1.84 -16.06 -20.10
N ILE A 165 -2.18 -15.10 -20.95
CA ILE A 165 -3.56 -14.67 -21.19
C ILE A 165 -4.38 -15.80 -21.82
N LEU A 166 -3.83 -16.50 -22.82
CA LEU A 166 -4.51 -17.63 -23.46
C LEU A 166 -4.69 -18.79 -22.47
N PHE A 167 -3.65 -19.15 -21.74
CA PHE A 167 -3.71 -20.19 -20.71
C PHE A 167 -4.73 -19.84 -19.63
N GLY A 168 -4.70 -18.60 -19.13
CA GLY A 168 -5.64 -18.10 -18.14
C GLY A 168 -7.08 -18.11 -18.65
N GLY A 169 -7.31 -17.65 -19.88
CA GLY A 169 -8.63 -17.62 -20.50
C GLY A 169 -9.21 -19.02 -20.73
N VAL A 170 -8.42 -19.94 -21.28
CA VAL A 170 -8.83 -21.33 -21.48
C VAL A 170 -9.09 -22.01 -20.14
N SER A 171 -8.19 -21.85 -19.16
CA SER A 171 -8.36 -22.40 -17.82
C SER A 171 -9.59 -21.83 -17.11
N PHE A 172 -9.86 -20.53 -17.26
CA PHE A 172 -11.04 -19.87 -16.72
C PHE A 172 -12.32 -20.47 -17.30
N PHE A 173 -12.36 -20.70 -18.61
CA PHE A 173 -13.51 -21.34 -19.26
C PHE A 173 -13.70 -22.79 -18.79
N LEU A 174 -12.64 -23.59 -18.78
CA LEU A 174 -12.69 -25.00 -18.37
C LEU A 174 -13.07 -25.22 -16.90
N SER A 175 -12.70 -24.28 -16.03
CA SER A 175 -12.97 -24.35 -14.59
C SER A 175 -14.31 -23.73 -14.17
N ASN A 176 -15.18 -23.37 -15.12
CA ASN A 176 -16.42 -22.62 -14.86
C ASN A 176 -16.16 -21.32 -14.07
N GLY A 177 -15.09 -20.61 -14.41
CA GLY A 177 -14.62 -19.43 -13.67
C GLY A 177 -15.70 -18.37 -13.47
N SER A 178 -16.62 -18.18 -14.42
CA SER A 178 -17.74 -17.24 -14.28
C SER A 178 -18.64 -17.56 -13.09
N SER A 179 -18.93 -18.84 -12.83
CA SER A 179 -19.73 -19.27 -11.68
C SER A 179 -18.99 -19.03 -10.38
N VAL A 180 -17.69 -19.36 -10.35
CA VAL A 180 -16.84 -19.13 -9.17
C VAL A 180 -16.76 -17.64 -8.84
N VAL A 181 -16.50 -16.79 -9.84
CA VAL A 181 -16.46 -15.32 -9.66
C VAL A 181 -17.81 -14.78 -9.22
N PHE A 182 -18.92 -15.28 -9.79
CA PHE A 182 -20.26 -14.89 -9.36
C PHE A 182 -20.48 -15.18 -7.87
N TRP A 183 -20.19 -16.40 -7.41
CA TRP A 183 -20.31 -16.77 -5.99
C TRP A 183 -19.32 -16.05 -5.10
N LEU A 184 -18.11 -15.75 -5.59
CA LEU A 184 -17.11 -14.98 -4.87
C LEU A 184 -17.60 -13.56 -4.62
N VAL A 185 -18.10 -12.87 -5.64
CA VAL A 185 -18.67 -11.52 -5.50
C VAL A 185 -19.93 -11.55 -4.65
N LEU A 186 -20.85 -12.47 -4.92
CA LEU A 186 -22.13 -12.54 -4.19
C LEU A 186 -21.92 -12.84 -2.71
N SER A 187 -21.03 -13.76 -2.35
CA SER A 187 -20.75 -14.07 -0.94
C SER A 187 -20.03 -12.92 -0.24
N SER A 188 -18.96 -12.39 -0.83
CA SER A 188 -18.18 -11.31 -0.20
C SER A 188 -18.98 -10.02 -0.08
N LEU A 189 -19.52 -9.50 -1.19
CA LEU A 189 -20.28 -8.26 -1.20
C LEU A 189 -21.64 -8.42 -0.53
N GLY A 190 -22.32 -9.54 -0.76
CA GLY A 190 -23.64 -9.81 -0.18
C GLY A 190 -23.61 -9.84 1.34
N ILE A 191 -22.61 -10.49 1.94
CA ILE A 191 -22.46 -10.51 3.41
C ILE A 191 -22.15 -9.11 3.94
N VAL A 192 -21.26 -8.36 3.30
CA VAL A 192 -20.90 -6.99 3.70
C VAL A 192 -22.11 -6.06 3.63
N VAL A 193 -22.84 -6.07 2.51
CA VAL A 193 -24.03 -5.23 2.31
C VAL A 193 -25.15 -5.63 3.27
N ALA A 194 -25.40 -6.93 3.44
CA ALA A 194 -26.42 -7.41 4.39
C ALA A 194 -26.09 -6.95 5.82
N HIS A 195 -24.85 -7.11 6.25
CA HIS A 195 -24.41 -6.64 7.57
C HIS A 195 -24.54 -5.12 7.70
N ALA A 196 -24.08 -4.37 6.70
CA ALA A 196 -24.07 -2.91 6.72
C ALA A 196 -25.47 -2.29 6.66
N VAL A 197 -26.44 -2.92 6.00
CA VAL A 197 -27.82 -2.42 5.92
C VAL A 197 -28.62 -2.80 7.17
N LEU A 198 -28.44 -4.02 7.68
CA LEU A 198 -29.22 -4.53 8.81
C LEU A 198 -28.75 -3.99 10.15
N ARG A 199 -27.48 -3.59 10.28
CA ARG A 199 -26.96 -3.04 11.53
C ARG A 199 -27.34 -1.57 11.69
N LYS A 200 -27.84 -1.18 12.86
CA LYS A 200 -28.05 0.24 13.18
C LYS A 200 -26.70 0.97 13.21
N PRO A 201 -26.61 2.18 12.65
CA PRO A 201 -25.37 2.94 12.67
C PRO A 201 -25.08 3.38 14.10
N THR A 202 -23.85 3.16 14.54
CA THR A 202 -23.33 3.73 15.79
C THR A 202 -23.34 5.25 15.64
N GLN A 203 -23.99 5.96 16.57
CA GLN A 203 -23.88 7.41 16.63
C GLN A 203 -22.46 7.72 17.10
N GLU A 204 -21.55 8.03 16.18
CA GLU A 204 -20.38 8.82 16.58
C GLU A 204 -20.93 10.16 17.04
N GLU A 205 -20.68 10.49 18.31
CA GLU A 205 -21.03 11.76 18.93
C GLU A 205 -20.64 12.88 17.96
N GLN A 206 -21.65 13.57 17.43
CA GLN A 206 -21.47 14.77 16.63
C GLN A 206 -20.62 15.74 17.47
N PRO A 207 -19.37 16.06 17.09
CA PRO A 207 -18.53 16.91 17.93
C PRO A 207 -19.05 18.35 18.04
N PHE A 208 -20.07 18.73 17.25
CA PHE A 208 -20.61 20.09 17.25
C PHE A 208 -22.12 20.12 16.99
N SER A 209 -22.92 19.92 18.03
CA SER A 209 -24.27 20.47 18.08
C SER A 209 -24.18 21.94 18.52
N PHE A 210 -24.09 22.87 17.57
CA PHE A 210 -24.36 24.28 17.87
C PHE A 210 -25.87 24.46 17.85
N VAL A 211 -26.45 24.51 19.04
CA VAL A 211 -27.77 25.10 19.30
C VAL A 211 -27.77 26.56 18.86
#